data_AF-A0A2D6WS24-F1
#
_entry.id   AF-A0A2D6WS24-F1
#
_cell.length_a   1.000
_cell.length_b   1.000
_cell.length_c   1.000
_cell.angle_alpha   90.00
_cell.angle_beta   90.00
_cell.angle_gamma   90.00
#
_symmetry.space_group_name_H-M   'P 1'
#
loop_
_entity.id
_entity.type
_entity.pdbx_description
1 polymer ?
#
loop_
_entity_poly.entity_id
_entity_poly.type
_entity_poly.pdbx_seq_one_letter_code
_entity_poly.pdbx_strand_id
1 'polypeptide(L)'
;MTTREQEMLDYYTDRFEREYGEAKEEFVRLSHLFKEVCWYNFETACRTWRQPWRFTDPDSTVSVDCMQFTRKWERGCLMEYGRFPVWYEGPVRDAPPLPPEIVLHELRDAREYMLACQKQISAPYDWAPGGKCYEELCRVTSVGRPCQCVESNKRKFSSSEAV
;
A
#
# COMPACT_ATOMS: atom_id res chain seq x y z
N MET A 1 -5.00 33.57 -10.23
CA MET A 1 -6.27 32.82 -10.11
C MET A 1 -5.98 31.41 -10.57
N THR A 2 -5.93 30.45 -9.65
CA THR A 2 -5.89 29.02 -9.95
C THR A 2 -7.18 28.65 -10.66
N THR A 3 -7.10 27.85 -11.73
CA THR A 3 -8.29 27.31 -12.36
C THR A 3 -8.87 26.23 -11.46
N ARG A 4 -10.19 26.04 -11.50
CA ARG A 4 -10.90 24.96 -10.76
C ARG A 4 -10.28 23.58 -10.99
N GLU A 5 -9.71 23.37 -12.17
CA GLU A 5 -9.01 22.14 -12.57
C GLU A 5 -7.70 21.95 -11.79
N GLN A 6 -6.93 23.03 -11.59
CA GLN A 6 -5.71 23.02 -10.80
C GLN A 6 -6.01 22.70 -9.32
N GLU A 7 -7.06 23.33 -8.76
CA GLU A 7 -7.46 23.10 -7.37
C GLU A 7 -7.94 21.65 -7.12
N MET A 8 -8.61 21.04 -8.10
CA MET A 8 -8.96 19.62 -8.01
C MET A 8 -7.73 18.73 -8.09
N LEU A 9 -6.79 19.02 -8.98
CA LEU A 9 -5.56 18.23 -9.13
C LEU A 9 -4.72 18.26 -7.85
N ASP A 10 -4.55 19.45 -7.25
CA ASP A 10 -3.82 19.63 -6.00
C ASP A 10 -4.51 18.84 -4.87
N TYR A 11 -5.85 18.92 -4.76
CA TYR A 11 -6.61 18.15 -3.77
C TYR A 11 -6.41 16.63 -3.88
N TYR A 12 -6.44 16.08 -5.10
CA TYR A 12 -6.23 14.65 -5.29
C TYR A 12 -4.78 14.23 -5.03
N THR A 13 -3.82 15.08 -5.42
CA THR A 13 -2.39 14.83 -5.17
C THR A 13 -2.11 14.75 -3.67
N ASP A 14 -2.55 15.75 -2.90
CA ASP A 14 -2.42 15.77 -1.44
C ASP A 14 -3.09 14.55 -0.78
N ARG A 15 -4.25 14.14 -1.30
CA ARG A 15 -4.97 12.98 -0.80
C ARG A 15 -4.22 11.68 -1.05
N PHE A 16 -3.71 11.46 -2.27
CA PHE A 16 -2.96 10.25 -2.61
C PHE A 16 -1.63 10.17 -1.86
N GLU A 17 -0.94 11.30 -1.68
CA GLU A 17 0.28 11.37 -0.88
C GLU A 17 0.03 11.00 0.58
N ARG A 18 -1.05 11.53 1.19
CA ARG A 18 -1.43 11.17 2.55
C ARG A 18 -1.77 9.68 2.68
N GLU A 19 -2.60 9.15 1.76
CA GLU A 19 -3.02 7.74 1.78
C GLU A 19 -1.83 6.78 1.60
N TYR A 20 -0.87 7.13 0.75
CA TYR A 20 0.38 6.38 0.63
C TYR A 20 1.23 6.47 1.91
N GLY A 21 1.33 7.64 2.54
CA GLY A 21 2.00 7.80 3.82
C GLY A 21 1.43 6.87 4.89
N GLU A 22 0.11 6.86 5.05
CA GLU A 22 -0.61 5.99 5.98
C GLU A 22 -0.41 4.50 5.65
N ALA A 23 -0.50 4.12 4.38
CA ALA A 23 -0.29 2.74 3.94
C ALA A 23 1.15 2.25 4.20
N LYS A 24 2.13 3.13 3.98
CA LYS A 24 3.54 2.84 4.25
C LYS A 24 3.81 2.69 5.74
N GLU A 25 3.23 3.55 6.57
CA GLU A 25 3.32 3.44 8.03
C GLU A 25 2.73 2.12 8.52
N GLU A 26 1.57 1.71 8.00
CA GLU A 26 0.98 0.41 8.35
C GLU A 26 1.87 -0.77 7.93
N PHE A 27 2.40 -0.76 6.71
CA PHE A 27 3.33 -1.79 6.26
C PHE A 27 4.57 -1.92 7.17
N VAL A 28 5.15 -0.79 7.58
CA VAL A 28 6.30 -0.77 8.51
C VAL A 28 5.89 -1.33 9.87
N ARG A 29 4.72 -0.93 10.40
CA ARG A 29 4.21 -1.43 11.69
C ARG A 29 4.00 -2.94 11.67
N LEU A 30 3.34 -3.47 10.65
CA LEU A 30 3.15 -4.92 10.50
C LEU A 30 4.47 -5.66 10.31
N SER A 31 5.46 -5.06 9.65
CA SER A 31 6.80 -5.65 9.52
C SER A 31 7.50 -5.81 10.88
N HIS A 32 7.39 -4.79 11.74
CA HIS A 32 7.90 -4.85 13.10
C HIS A 32 7.17 -5.93 13.92
N LEU A 33 5.83 -5.94 13.90
CA LEU A 33 5.04 -6.95 14.61
C LEU A 33 5.39 -8.37 14.14
N PHE A 34 5.52 -8.58 12.82
CA PHE A 34 5.87 -9.88 12.25
C PHE A 34 7.23 -10.37 12.76
N LYS A 35 8.22 -9.48 12.86
CA LYS A 35 9.54 -9.79 13.40
C LYS A 35 9.46 -10.23 14.86
N GLU A 36 8.76 -9.49 15.71
CA GLU A 36 8.60 -9.81 17.13
C GLU A 36 7.87 -11.15 17.32
N VAL A 37 6.81 -11.39 16.54
CA VAL A 37 6.08 -12.66 16.52
C VAL A 37 6.97 -13.83 16.09
N CYS A 38 7.80 -13.66 15.06
CA CYS A 38 8.75 -14.69 14.64
C CYS A 38 9.78 -14.98 15.72
N TRP A 39 10.29 -13.94 16.39
CA TRP A 39 11.26 -14.09 17.47
C TRP A 39 10.67 -14.83 18.66
N TYR A 40 9.46 -14.45 19.09
CA TYR A 40 8.71 -15.14 20.14
C TYR A 40 8.52 -16.64 19.84
N ASN A 41 8.07 -16.96 18.62
CA ASN A 41 7.88 -18.35 18.20
C ASN A 41 9.21 -19.12 18.13
N PHE A 42 10.29 -18.44 17.76
CA PHE A 42 11.63 -19.03 17.77
C PHE A 42 12.06 -19.38 19.21
N GLU A 43 11.97 -18.45 20.16
CA GLU A 43 12.36 -18.68 21.56
C GLU A 43 11.54 -19.81 22.21
N THR A 44 10.23 -19.81 21.96
CA THR A 44 9.32 -20.85 22.46
C THR A 44 9.57 -22.21 21.82
N ALA A 45 9.96 -22.28 20.55
CA ALA A 45 10.35 -23.55 19.91
C ALA A 45 11.68 -24.11 20.44
N CYS A 46 12.64 -23.23 20.72
CA CYS A 46 13.97 -23.59 21.23
C CYS A 46 13.93 -24.34 22.57
N ARG A 47 12.81 -24.27 23.32
CA ARG A 47 12.55 -25.10 24.51
C ARG A 47 12.59 -26.61 24.26
N THR A 48 12.50 -27.05 23.00
CA THR A 48 12.50 -28.49 22.66
C THR A 48 13.75 -28.93 21.92
N TRP A 49 14.66 -27.98 21.65
CA TRP A 49 15.82 -28.22 20.83
C TRP A 49 16.87 -29.05 21.56
N ARG A 50 17.62 -29.82 20.77
CA ARG A 50 18.75 -30.65 21.22
C ARG A 50 19.99 -30.27 20.41
N GLN A 51 21.14 -30.83 20.78
CA GLN A 51 22.39 -30.57 20.07
C GLN A 51 22.27 -30.74 18.54
N PRO A 52 22.92 -29.87 17.75
CA PRO A 52 23.95 -28.88 18.14
C PRO A 52 23.40 -27.53 18.63
N TRP A 53 22.08 -27.35 18.60
CA TRP A 53 21.45 -26.08 18.97
C TRP A 53 21.31 -25.93 20.48
N ARG A 54 21.40 -24.70 20.97
CA ARG A 54 21.21 -24.40 22.39
C ARG A 54 19.72 -24.53 22.73
N PHE A 55 19.46 -25.15 23.87
CA PHE A 55 18.13 -25.18 24.49
C PHE A 55 17.90 -23.87 25.25
N THR A 56 16.71 -23.31 25.14
CA THR A 56 16.30 -22.11 25.90
C THR A 56 15.85 -22.51 27.29
N ASP A 57 16.31 -21.77 28.31
CA ASP A 57 15.88 -21.95 29.70
C ASP A 57 14.35 -21.76 29.81
N PRO A 58 13.57 -22.76 30.25
CA PRO A 58 12.11 -22.66 30.37
C PRO A 58 11.64 -21.57 31.34
N ASP A 59 12.51 -21.16 32.27
CA ASP A 59 12.23 -20.12 33.26
C ASP A 59 12.66 -18.72 32.78
N SER A 60 13.31 -18.61 31.62
CA SER A 60 13.59 -17.31 31.01
C SER A 60 12.29 -16.62 30.59
N THR A 61 12.22 -15.31 30.84
CA THR A 61 11.04 -14.51 30.50
C THR A 61 11.08 -14.11 29.03
N VAL A 62 9.94 -14.27 28.34
CA VAL A 62 9.71 -13.69 27.02
C VAL A 62 8.58 -12.68 27.14
N SER A 63 8.65 -11.63 26.33
CA SER A 63 7.55 -10.68 26.18
C SER A 63 7.21 -10.49 24.71
N VAL A 64 5.93 -10.27 24.44
CA VAL A 64 5.44 -9.80 23.14
C VAL A 64 4.70 -8.51 23.38
N ASP A 65 5.32 -7.42 22.98
CA ASP A 65 4.71 -6.11 23.04
C ASP A 65 3.89 -5.89 21.78
N CYS A 66 2.60 -5.62 21.97
CA CYS A 66 1.74 -5.17 20.87
C CYS A 66 1.70 -3.64 20.89
N MET A 67 1.71 -3.04 19.71
CA MET A 67 1.53 -1.60 19.59
C MET A 67 0.06 -1.31 19.24
N GLN A 68 -0.64 -0.60 20.12
CA GLN A 68 -2.01 -0.13 19.88
C GLN A 68 -2.02 1.38 19.72
N PHE A 69 -2.67 1.85 18.66
CA PHE A 69 -2.84 3.27 18.40
C PHE A 69 -4.28 3.65 18.65
N THR A 70 -4.47 4.69 19.46
CA THR A 70 -5.77 5.33 19.62
C THR A 70 -5.70 6.72 19.01
N ARG A 71 -6.51 6.96 17.98
CA ARG A 71 -6.67 8.27 17.38
C ARG A 71 -7.81 9.00 18.07
N LYS A 72 -7.55 10.19 18.60
CA LYS A 72 -8.55 11.01 19.30
C LYS A 72 -8.44 12.45 18.85
N TRP A 73 -9.57 13.04 18.48
CA TRP A 73 -9.65 14.48 18.25
C TRP A 73 -9.60 15.21 19.60
N GLU A 74 -8.57 16.03 19.80
CA GLU A 74 -8.45 16.90 20.97
C GLU A 74 -8.04 18.31 20.52
N ARG A 75 -8.69 19.35 21.06
CA ARG A 75 -8.34 20.77 20.80
C ARG A 75 -8.24 21.15 19.31
N GLY A 76 -9.03 20.52 18.45
CA GLY A 76 -9.04 20.82 17.01
C GLY A 76 -7.88 20.20 16.22
N CYS A 77 -7.06 19.33 16.82
CA CYS A 77 -6.11 18.48 16.11
C CYS A 77 -6.43 16.99 16.33
N LEU A 78 -6.12 16.17 15.33
CA LEU A 78 -6.14 14.71 15.47
C LEU A 78 -4.86 14.29 16.18
N MET A 79 -4.99 13.82 17.42
CA MET A 79 -3.88 13.30 18.21
C MET A 79 -3.83 11.78 18.12
N GLU A 80 -2.64 11.22 17.95
CA GLU A 80 -2.41 9.77 17.96
C GLU A 80 -1.66 9.38 19.23
N TYR A 81 -2.25 8.48 20.03
CA TYR A 81 -1.64 7.95 21.24
C TYR A 81 -1.23 6.49 21.00
N GLY A 82 0.07 6.22 21.07
CA GLY A 82 0.60 4.86 21.11
C GLY A 82 0.56 4.31 22.53
N ARG A 83 -0.07 3.15 22.71
CA ARG A 83 0.06 2.30 23.89
C ARG A 83 0.81 1.03 23.48
N PHE A 84 1.63 0.51 24.38
CA PHE A 84 2.31 -0.77 24.21
C PHE A 84 1.73 -1.79 25.18
N PRO A 85 0.49 -2.28 24.96
CA PRO A 85 -0.02 -3.38 25.76
C PRO A 85 0.83 -4.63 25.52
N VAL A 86 1.28 -5.20 26.63
CA VAL A 86 1.99 -6.47 26.62
C VAL A 86 0.96 -7.57 26.37
N TRP A 87 1.11 -8.29 25.25
CA TRP A 87 0.23 -9.41 24.90
C TRP A 87 0.51 -10.63 25.79
N TYR A 88 1.80 -10.89 26.02
CA TYR A 88 2.27 -11.92 26.93
C TYR A 88 3.57 -11.45 27.57
N GLU A 89 3.70 -11.67 28.86
CA GLU A 89 4.96 -11.57 29.61
C GLU A 89 4.99 -12.72 30.60
N GLY A 90 6.00 -13.55 30.51
CA GLY A 90 6.11 -14.72 31.36
C GLY A 90 7.17 -15.70 30.90
N PRO A 91 7.33 -16.82 31.63
CA PRO A 91 8.35 -17.81 31.33
C PRO A 91 8.04 -18.55 30.02
N VAL A 92 9.08 -18.88 29.25
CA VAL A 92 9.00 -19.64 27.98
C VAL A 92 8.12 -20.89 28.08
N ARG A 93 8.13 -21.57 29.24
CA ARG A 93 7.34 -22.80 29.44
C ARG A 93 5.83 -22.58 29.31
N ASP A 94 5.34 -21.42 29.74
CA ASP A 94 3.91 -21.08 29.84
C ASP A 94 3.45 -20.22 28.65
N ALA A 95 4.35 -20.00 27.68
CA ALA A 95 4.14 -19.13 26.53
C ALA A 95 3.12 -19.76 25.55
N PRO A 96 1.98 -19.09 25.29
CA PRO A 96 0.98 -19.58 24.33
C PRO A 96 1.50 -19.53 22.88
N PRO A 97 1.14 -20.50 22.02
CA PRO A 97 1.54 -20.45 20.62
C PRO A 97 0.87 -19.27 19.91
N LEU A 98 1.63 -18.55 19.09
CA LEU A 98 1.13 -17.41 18.32
C LEU A 98 1.23 -17.74 16.82
N PRO A 99 0.15 -17.69 16.03
CA PRO A 99 0.18 -18.02 14.60
C PRO A 99 0.82 -16.87 13.78
N PRO A 100 2.08 -17.00 13.32
CA PRO A 100 2.72 -15.96 12.51
C PRO A 100 2.05 -15.79 11.13
N GLU A 101 1.30 -16.78 10.67
CA GLU A 101 0.67 -16.80 9.34
C GLU A 101 -0.37 -15.69 9.19
N ILE A 102 -1.06 -15.34 10.29
CA ILE A 102 -2.04 -14.25 10.28
C ILE A 102 -1.33 -12.92 10.00
N VAL A 103 -0.29 -12.62 10.77
CA VAL A 103 0.48 -11.37 10.60
C VAL A 103 1.17 -11.34 9.23
N LEU A 104 1.64 -12.50 8.73
CA LEU A 104 2.22 -12.61 7.40
C LEU A 104 1.20 -12.29 6.29
N HIS A 105 -0.05 -12.73 6.44
CA HIS A 105 -1.10 -12.42 5.48
C HIS A 105 -1.41 -10.92 5.46
N GLU A 106 -1.62 -10.31 6.63
CA GLU A 106 -1.86 -8.87 6.76
C GLU A 106 -0.69 -8.05 6.22
N LEU A 107 0.54 -8.49 6.46
CA LEU A 107 1.75 -7.84 5.94
C LEU A 107 1.79 -7.85 4.41
N ARG A 108 1.36 -8.95 3.77
CA ARG A 108 1.25 -9.04 2.31
C ARG A 108 0.20 -8.07 1.79
N ASP A 109 -0.96 -8.05 2.39
CA ASP A 109 -2.08 -7.21 1.98
C ASP A 109 -1.72 -5.72 2.13
N ALA A 110 -1.10 -5.34 3.25
CA ALA A 110 -0.59 -3.99 3.48
C ALA A 110 0.48 -3.59 2.45
N ARG A 111 1.38 -4.51 2.08
CA ARG A 111 2.38 -4.26 1.02
C ARG A 111 1.72 -4.03 -0.33
N GLU A 112 0.75 -4.86 -0.69
CA GLU A 112 0.02 -4.74 -1.96
C GLU A 112 -0.74 -3.42 -2.03
N TYR A 113 -1.41 -3.03 -0.94
CA TYR A 113 -2.09 -1.74 -0.83
C TYR A 113 -1.12 -0.56 -0.92
N MET A 114 0.00 -0.58 -0.19
CA MET A 114 1.03 0.46 -0.26
C MET A 114 1.54 0.65 -1.70
N LEU A 115 1.81 -0.45 -2.42
CA LEU A 115 2.25 -0.39 -3.82
C LEU A 115 1.14 0.14 -4.75
N ALA A 116 -0.12 -0.14 -4.46
CA ALA A 116 -1.25 0.42 -5.19
C ALA A 116 -1.34 1.94 -4.99
N CYS A 117 -1.23 2.44 -3.75
CA CYS A 117 -1.20 3.86 -3.45
C CYS A 117 -0.01 4.56 -4.11
N GLN A 118 1.17 3.92 -4.10
CA GLN A 118 2.35 4.47 -4.80
C GLN A 118 2.10 4.65 -6.31
N LYS A 119 1.44 3.67 -6.95
CA LYS A 119 1.06 3.76 -8.37
C LYS A 119 0.04 4.86 -8.63
N GLN A 120 -0.87 5.15 -7.69
CA GLN A 120 -1.84 6.24 -7.83
C GLN A 120 -1.15 7.60 -7.82
N ILE A 121 -0.12 7.79 -6.98
CA ILE A 121 0.69 9.02 -6.97
C ILE A 121 1.42 9.22 -8.29
N SER A 122 1.98 8.15 -8.86
CA SER A 122 2.73 8.25 -10.12
C SER A 122 1.84 8.30 -11.36
N ALA A 123 0.56 7.89 -11.24
CA ALA A 123 -0.36 7.75 -12.37
C ALA A 123 -0.49 9.03 -13.23
N PRO A 124 -0.62 10.26 -12.69
CA PRO A 124 -0.68 11.47 -13.51
C PRO A 124 0.53 11.63 -14.44
N TYR A 125 1.72 11.23 -13.99
CA TYR A 125 2.96 11.33 -14.77
C TYR A 125 3.12 10.14 -15.72
N ASP A 126 2.76 8.94 -15.28
CA ASP A 126 2.89 7.71 -16.07
C ASP A 126 1.92 7.67 -17.26
N TRP A 127 0.73 8.27 -17.10
CA TRP A 127 -0.33 8.30 -18.10
C TRP A 127 -0.48 9.64 -18.84
N ALA A 128 0.32 10.65 -18.50
CA ALA A 128 0.41 11.87 -19.31
C ALA A 128 1.06 11.56 -20.68
N PRO A 129 0.83 12.40 -21.70
CA PRO A 129 1.57 12.30 -22.96
C PRO A 129 3.09 12.30 -22.75
N GLY A 130 3.79 11.27 -23.25
CA GLY A 130 5.23 11.04 -23.02
C GLY A 130 5.56 10.25 -21.74
N GLY A 131 4.54 9.91 -20.94
CA GLY A 131 4.66 8.98 -19.81
C GLY A 131 4.77 7.53 -20.28
N LYS A 132 5.45 6.69 -19.50
CA LYS A 132 5.76 5.30 -19.89
C LYS A 132 4.50 4.47 -20.18
N CYS A 133 3.47 4.59 -19.35
CA CYS A 133 2.22 3.84 -19.54
C CYS A 133 1.41 4.38 -20.72
N TYR A 134 1.41 5.69 -20.94
CA TYR A 134 0.78 6.30 -22.10
C TYR A 134 1.45 5.87 -23.42
N GLU A 135 2.78 5.92 -23.48
CA GLU A 135 3.53 5.50 -24.68
C GLU A 135 3.30 4.03 -25.01
N GLU A 136 3.29 3.17 -23.99
CA GLU A 136 3.00 1.75 -24.18
C GLU A 136 1.56 1.53 -24.66
N LEU A 137 0.58 2.24 -24.11
CA LEU A 137 -0.80 2.20 -24.60
C LEU A 137 -0.88 2.59 -26.08
N CYS A 138 -0.21 3.67 -26.49
CA CYS A 138 -0.18 4.12 -27.89
C CYS A 138 0.55 3.14 -28.83
N ARG A 139 1.50 2.34 -28.32
CA ARG A 139 2.16 1.28 -29.08
C ARG A 139 1.25 0.07 -29.28
N VAL A 140 0.58 -0.37 -28.23
CA VAL A 140 -0.21 -1.61 -28.21
C VAL A 140 -1.61 -1.40 -28.78
N THR A 141 -2.14 -0.18 -28.73
CA THR A 141 -3.51 0.13 -29.15
C THR A 141 -3.55 1.21 -30.24
N SER A 142 -4.70 1.36 -30.89
CA SER A 142 -4.94 2.45 -31.86
C SER A 142 -5.35 3.77 -31.19
N VAL A 143 -5.37 3.82 -29.85
CA VAL A 143 -5.79 4.99 -29.07
C VAL A 143 -4.76 6.10 -29.25
N GLY A 144 -5.20 7.30 -29.66
CA GLY A 144 -4.34 8.46 -29.87
C GLY A 144 -3.70 8.57 -31.26
N ARG A 145 -3.92 7.60 -32.17
CA ARG A 145 -3.62 7.85 -33.58
C ARG A 145 -4.60 8.92 -34.10
N PRO A 146 -4.12 9.97 -34.78
CA PRO A 146 -5.03 10.88 -35.45
C PRO A 146 -5.96 10.04 -36.31
N CYS A 147 -7.27 10.22 -36.11
CA CYS A 147 -8.27 9.53 -36.90
C CYS A 147 -7.90 9.75 -38.36
N GLN A 148 -7.61 8.69 -39.10
CA GLN A 148 -7.56 8.75 -40.55
C GLN A 148 -9.01 8.93 -41.00
N CYS A 149 -9.55 10.12 -40.77
CA CYS A 149 -10.77 10.58 -41.41
C CYS A 149 -10.42 10.50 -42.90
N VAL A 150 -10.86 9.41 -43.55
CA VAL A 150 -10.80 9.26 -45.00
C VAL A 150 -11.31 10.58 -45.56
N GLU A 151 -10.44 11.31 -46.27
CA GLU A 151 -10.81 12.55 -46.93
C GLU A 151 -12.10 12.26 -47.68
N SER A 152 -13.20 12.79 -47.15
CA SER A 152 -14.51 12.53 -47.71
C SER A 152 -14.50 13.25 -49.04
N ASN A 153 -14.24 12.48 -50.11
CA ASN A 153 -14.27 12.97 -51.48
C ASN A 153 -15.49 13.86 -51.62
N LYS A 154 -15.25 15.17 -51.76
CA LYS A 154 -16.28 16.18 -51.97
C LYS A 154 -17.07 15.71 -53.19
N ARG A 155 -18.22 15.08 -52.98
CA ARG A 155 -19.14 14.73 -54.06
C ARG A 155 -19.54 16.06 -54.69
N LYS A 156 -18.96 16.37 -55.86
CA LYS A 156 -19.43 17.46 -56.71
C LYS A 156 -20.86 17.11 -57.09
N PHE A 157 -21.83 17.79 -56.49
CA PHE A 157 -23.20 17.77 -56.99
C PHE A 157 -23.18 18.46 -58.36
N SER A 158 -23.30 17.66 -59.41
CA SER A 158 -23.63 18.14 -60.75
C SER A 158 -25.06 18.64 -60.70
N SER A 159 -25.24 19.95 -60.78
CA SER A 159 -26.56 20.56 -61.03
C SER A 159 -26.98 20.15 -62.43
N SER A 160 -27.95 19.24 -62.52
CA SER A 160 -28.62 18.92 -63.78
C SER A 160 -29.52 20.09 -64.14
N GLU A 161 -29.45 20.52 -65.40
CA GLU A 161 -30.21 21.61 -66.00
C GLU A 161 -31.72 21.40 -65.83
N ALA A 162 -32.41 22.46 -65.42
CA ALA A 162 -33.87 22.54 -65.49
C ALA A 162 -34.28 22.83 -66.94
N VAL A 163 -35.14 21.96 -67.48
CA VAL A 163 -35.94 22.21 -68.69
C VAL A 163 -37.20 22.97 -68.29
#